data_AF-A0A947C4R5-F1
#
_entry.id   AF-A0A947C4R5-F1
#
_cell.length_a   1.000
_cell.length_b   1.000
_cell.length_c   1.000
_cell.angle_alpha   90.00
_cell.angle_beta   90.00
_cell.angle_gamma   90.00
#
_symmetry.space_group_name_H-M   'P 1'
#
loop_
_entity.id
_entity.type
_entity.pdbx_description
1 polymer ?
#
loop_
_entity_poly.entity_id
_entity_poly.type
_entity_poly.pdbx_seq_one_letter_code
_entity_poly.pdbx_strand_id
1 'polypeptide(L)'
;GEGPKFEHPVRTVADINKLAVPDPNQELQYVMNAVSTIRSALNNRVPLIGFSGSPWTLATYMVEGGSSKEYRYVKGLMFSEPKQMHALLQVIADSVIAYLNAQIEAGAQAVMVFDTWGGVLSPRDYREFSLKYMQHIVSGINRSKDGQRIPVTLFTKNGGQWLEAMAETGCDCLGVDWTTDLADARARVGDQVALQGNMDPSILYGSDERIRAEVRTILESYGHGNGHVFNLGHGIHQFVDPAKAKVFIDAVHEFSPEYH
;
A
#
# COMPACT_ATOMS: atom_id res chain seq x y z
N GLY A 1 2.62 4.59 -18.95
CA GLY A 1 3.66 5.64 -19.02
C GLY A 1 5.04 5.01 -18.92
N GLU A 2 6.07 5.73 -19.32
CA GLU A 2 7.44 5.40 -18.91
C GLU A 2 7.50 5.55 -17.39
N GLY A 3 7.84 4.49 -16.66
CA GLY A 3 7.90 4.55 -15.19
C GLY A 3 8.90 5.60 -14.68
N PRO A 4 8.97 5.83 -13.37
CA PRO A 4 9.92 6.79 -12.81
C PRO A 4 11.36 6.44 -13.22
N LYS A 5 12.18 7.46 -13.49
CA LYS A 5 13.60 7.35 -13.80
C LYS A 5 14.39 8.28 -12.89
N PHE A 6 15.44 7.76 -12.25
CA PHE A 6 16.33 8.55 -11.40
C PHE A 6 17.57 8.97 -12.19
N GLU A 7 17.87 10.27 -12.17
CA GLU A 7 19.14 10.80 -12.71
C GLU A 7 20.36 10.29 -11.92
N HIS A 8 20.19 10.11 -10.61
CA HIS A 8 21.23 9.63 -9.70
C HIS A 8 20.77 8.38 -8.94
N PRO A 9 20.83 7.19 -9.56
CA PRO A 9 20.53 5.93 -8.86
C PRO A 9 21.55 5.66 -7.75
N VAL A 10 21.09 5.05 -6.66
CA VAL A 10 21.94 4.63 -5.54
C VAL A 10 22.72 3.37 -5.96
N ARG A 11 24.06 3.46 -6.06
CA ARG A 11 24.90 2.33 -6.53
C ARG A 11 25.98 1.92 -5.56
N THR A 12 26.39 2.82 -4.69
CA THR A 12 27.55 2.64 -3.81
C THR A 12 27.20 2.93 -2.35
N VAL A 13 28.03 2.42 -1.44
CA VAL A 13 27.95 2.76 -0.01
C VAL A 13 28.03 4.27 0.22
N ALA A 14 28.83 4.97 -0.58
CA ALA A 14 28.95 6.42 -0.49
C ALA A 14 27.66 7.14 -0.88
N ASP A 15 26.86 6.58 -1.79
CA ASP A 15 25.55 7.14 -2.14
C ASP A 15 24.57 6.96 -0.99
N ILE A 16 24.54 5.78 -0.36
CA ILE A 16 23.68 5.49 0.80
C ILE A 16 24.03 6.42 1.97
N ASN A 17 25.31 6.62 2.25
CA ASN A 17 25.77 7.46 3.36
C ASN A 17 25.46 8.96 3.18
N LYS A 18 25.13 9.40 1.96
CA LYS A 18 24.69 10.78 1.69
C LYS A 18 23.19 10.98 1.90
N LEU A 19 22.42 9.91 1.99
CA LEU A 19 20.98 10.01 2.18
C LEU A 19 20.67 10.48 3.60
N ALA A 20 19.67 11.35 3.70
CA ALA A 20 19.13 11.84 4.95
C ALA A 20 17.60 11.84 4.87
N VAL A 21 16.96 11.89 6.03
CA VAL A 21 15.51 12.05 6.13
C VAL A 21 15.15 13.47 5.70
N PRO A 22 14.36 13.67 4.62
CA PRO A 22 13.90 15.00 4.23
C PRO A 22 12.87 15.54 5.24
N ASP A 23 12.83 16.85 5.46
CA ASP A 23 11.74 17.46 6.23
C ASP A 23 10.49 17.58 5.34
N PRO A 24 9.41 16.84 5.64
CA PRO A 24 8.23 16.85 4.79
C PRO A 24 7.55 18.23 4.72
N ASN A 25 7.80 19.12 5.69
CA ASN A 25 7.28 20.49 5.71
C ASN A 25 8.20 21.51 5.01
N GLN A 26 9.33 21.08 4.46
CA GLN A 26 10.19 21.94 3.66
C GLN A 26 10.34 21.36 2.25
N GLU A 27 11.00 20.20 2.13
CA GLU A 27 11.29 19.59 0.83
C GLU A 27 10.05 18.98 0.16
N LEU A 28 9.04 18.57 0.93
CA LEU A 28 7.80 17.95 0.42
C LEU A 28 6.53 18.76 0.74
N GLN A 29 6.68 20.05 1.07
CA GLN A 29 5.57 20.93 1.49
C GLN A 29 4.42 20.97 0.47
N TYR A 30 4.73 20.77 -0.82
CA TYR A 30 3.71 20.70 -1.88
C TYR A 30 2.71 19.56 -1.67
N VAL A 31 3.12 18.43 -1.09
CA VAL A 31 2.20 17.34 -0.73
C VAL A 31 1.34 17.75 0.45
N MET A 32 1.92 18.34 1.50
CA MET A 32 1.17 18.77 2.68
C MET A 32 0.11 19.82 2.33
N ASN A 33 0.44 20.73 1.41
CA ASN A 33 -0.50 21.70 0.84
C ASN A 33 -1.62 21.00 0.07
N ALA A 34 -1.31 19.97 -0.72
CA ALA A 34 -2.31 19.20 -1.44
C ALA A 34 -3.26 18.47 -0.48
N VAL A 35 -2.73 17.81 0.56
CA VAL A 35 -3.55 17.14 1.59
C VAL A 35 -4.49 18.13 2.28
N SER A 36 -3.98 19.28 2.72
CA SER A 36 -4.78 20.31 3.37
C SER A 36 -5.88 20.87 2.45
N THR A 37 -5.54 21.09 1.18
CA THR A 37 -6.47 21.58 0.15
C THR A 37 -7.57 20.57 -0.13
N ILE A 38 -7.21 19.30 -0.33
CA ILE A 38 -8.16 18.22 -0.57
C ILE A 38 -9.05 18.05 0.64
N ARG A 39 -8.49 18.03 1.87
CA ARG A 39 -9.30 17.87 3.07
C ARG A 39 -10.35 18.97 3.22
N SER A 40 -9.96 20.21 2.94
CA SER A 40 -10.88 21.35 2.94
C SER A 40 -11.97 21.21 1.87
N ALA A 41 -11.59 20.85 0.63
CA ALA A 41 -12.52 20.68 -0.49
C ALA A 41 -13.47 19.47 -0.32
N LEU A 42 -13.04 18.44 0.42
CA LEU A 42 -13.90 17.32 0.77
C LEU A 42 -15.00 17.73 1.73
N ASN A 43 -14.79 18.76 2.57
CA ASN A 43 -15.76 19.23 3.57
C ASN A 43 -16.41 18.08 4.36
N ASN A 44 -15.58 17.14 4.83
CA ASN A 44 -15.97 15.94 5.57
C ASN A 44 -16.96 15.00 4.86
N ARG A 45 -17.13 15.09 3.53
CA ARG A 45 -18.01 14.18 2.77
C ARG A 45 -17.53 12.72 2.79
N VAL A 46 -16.21 12.52 2.73
CA VAL A 46 -15.55 11.20 2.83
C VAL A 46 -14.18 11.36 3.51
N PRO A 47 -13.64 10.30 4.14
CA PRO A 47 -12.29 10.33 4.69
C PRO A 47 -11.22 10.53 3.62
N LEU A 48 -10.12 11.20 3.96
CA LEU A 48 -8.94 11.33 3.11
C LEU A 48 -7.87 10.31 3.49
N ILE A 49 -7.38 9.54 2.53
CA ILE A 49 -6.29 8.57 2.72
C ILE A 49 -4.96 9.21 2.29
N GLY A 50 -4.01 9.31 3.22
CA GLY A 50 -2.62 9.60 2.93
C GLY A 50 -1.86 8.33 2.54
N PHE A 51 -0.75 8.43 1.83
CA PHE A 51 -0.02 7.23 1.42
C PHE A 51 1.47 7.44 1.18
N SER A 52 2.20 6.33 1.16
CA SER A 52 3.60 6.24 0.74
C SER A 52 3.90 4.86 0.16
N GLY A 53 4.98 4.76 -0.63
CA GLY A 53 5.60 3.47 -0.93
C GLY A 53 6.29 2.87 0.31
N SER A 54 6.43 1.55 0.33
CA SER A 54 7.21 0.84 1.35
C SER A 54 8.71 1.10 1.21
N PRO A 55 9.51 0.88 2.27
CA PRO A 55 10.96 1.04 2.19
C PRO A 55 11.61 0.15 1.13
N TRP A 56 11.19 -1.11 1.02
CA TRP A 56 11.69 -2.03 -0.01
C TRP A 56 11.34 -1.57 -1.44
N THR A 57 10.08 -1.15 -1.64
CA THR A 57 9.60 -0.71 -2.96
C THR A 57 10.31 0.59 -3.39
N LEU A 58 10.49 1.54 -2.47
CA LEU A 58 11.22 2.78 -2.74
C LEU A 58 12.72 2.50 -2.99
N ALA A 59 13.36 1.65 -2.18
CA ALA A 59 14.75 1.23 -2.38
C ALA A 59 14.96 0.59 -3.76
N THR A 60 13.99 -0.21 -4.22
CA THR A 60 14.01 -0.81 -5.57
C THR A 60 14.11 0.26 -6.64
N TYR A 61 13.26 1.29 -6.60
CA TYR A 61 13.33 2.39 -7.56
C TYR A 61 14.64 3.17 -7.47
N MET A 62 15.08 3.48 -6.25
CA MET A 62 16.31 4.25 -5.99
C MET A 62 17.55 3.52 -6.51
N VAL A 63 17.65 2.21 -6.30
CA VAL A 63 18.82 1.42 -6.67
C VAL A 63 18.78 0.99 -8.13
N GLU A 64 17.62 0.59 -8.65
CA GLU A 64 17.49 0.21 -10.07
C GLU A 64 17.63 1.45 -10.97
N GLY A 65 17.26 2.62 -10.47
CA GLY A 65 17.18 3.87 -11.23
C GLY A 65 15.84 4.06 -11.94
N GLY A 66 14.84 3.23 -11.62
CA GLY A 66 13.51 3.25 -12.21
C GLY A 66 12.80 1.91 -12.11
N SER A 67 11.78 1.68 -12.94
CA SER A 67 11.11 0.39 -13.01
C SER A 67 12.05 -0.71 -13.51
N SER A 68 12.02 -1.88 -12.87
CA SER A 68 12.85 -3.04 -13.23
C SER A 68 12.00 -4.30 -13.30
N LYS A 69 12.34 -5.21 -14.23
CA LYS A 69 11.73 -6.55 -14.34
C LYS A 69 12.53 -7.62 -13.60
N GLU A 70 13.84 -7.41 -13.47
CA GLU A 70 14.77 -8.41 -12.96
C GLU A 70 15.30 -8.07 -11.56
N TYR A 71 15.19 -6.80 -11.13
CA TYR A 71 15.62 -6.33 -9.80
C TYR A 71 17.10 -6.64 -9.51
N ARG A 72 17.93 -6.70 -10.56
CA ARG A 72 19.29 -7.24 -10.51
C ARG A 72 20.21 -6.44 -9.59
N TYR A 73 20.03 -5.12 -9.52
CA TYR A 73 20.90 -4.24 -8.75
C TYR A 73 20.47 -4.20 -7.29
N VAL A 74 19.17 -4.06 -7.02
CA VAL A 74 18.67 -4.02 -5.64
C VAL A 74 18.85 -5.37 -4.95
N LYS A 75 18.60 -6.49 -5.65
CA LYS A 75 18.89 -7.83 -5.11
C LYS A 75 20.38 -8.12 -5.04
N GLY A 76 21.17 -7.61 -5.98
CA GLY A 76 22.63 -7.63 -5.90
C GLY A 76 23.12 -7.01 -4.61
N LEU A 77 22.73 -5.76 -4.33
CA LEU A 77 23.05 -5.05 -3.09
C LEU A 77 22.57 -5.82 -1.84
N MET A 78 21.34 -6.32 -1.84
CA MET A 78 20.77 -7.08 -0.72
C MET A 78 21.60 -8.32 -0.39
N PHE A 79 22.06 -9.07 -1.40
CA PHE A 79 22.79 -10.32 -1.18
C PHE A 79 24.30 -10.11 -0.97
N SER A 80 24.91 -9.10 -1.59
CA SER A 80 26.35 -8.85 -1.44
C SER A 80 26.68 -7.96 -0.24
N GLU A 81 25.80 -7.02 0.10
CA GLU A 81 26.03 -5.96 1.09
C GLU A 81 24.80 -5.75 1.99
N PRO A 82 24.34 -6.78 2.74
CA PRO A 82 23.09 -6.71 3.52
C PRO A 82 23.11 -5.61 4.59
N LYS A 83 24.27 -5.28 5.16
CA LYS A 83 24.39 -4.18 6.14
C LYS A 83 24.07 -2.83 5.51
N GLN A 84 24.55 -2.60 4.29
CA GLN A 84 24.31 -1.38 3.52
C GLN A 84 22.86 -1.33 3.04
N MET A 85 22.31 -2.48 2.63
CA MET A 85 20.89 -2.57 2.31
C MET A 85 20.01 -2.20 3.52
N HIS A 86 20.35 -2.68 4.72
CA HIS A 86 19.65 -2.28 5.93
C HIS A 86 19.78 -0.80 6.27
N ALA A 87 20.95 -0.19 6.04
CA ALA A 87 21.14 1.25 6.24
C ALA A 87 20.25 2.07 5.28
N LEU A 88 20.17 1.66 4.01
CA LEU A 88 19.28 2.27 3.03
C LEU A 88 17.80 2.13 3.42
N LEU A 89 17.37 0.92 3.78
CA LEU A 89 15.98 0.68 4.19
C LEU A 89 15.61 1.44 5.46
N GLN A 90 16.56 1.62 6.39
CA GLN A 90 16.33 2.38 7.62
C GLN A 90 16.06 3.87 7.32
N VAL A 91 16.93 4.53 6.54
CA VAL A 91 16.74 5.95 6.22
C VAL A 91 15.43 6.17 5.44
N ILE A 92 15.06 5.24 4.56
CA ILE A 92 13.77 5.31 3.85
C ILE A 92 12.61 5.11 4.82
N ALA A 93 12.66 4.13 5.74
CA ALA A 93 11.59 3.90 6.71
C ALA A 93 11.36 5.12 7.61
N ASP A 94 12.44 5.75 8.10
CA ASP A 94 12.35 6.97 8.91
C ASP A 94 11.78 8.15 8.08
N SER A 95 12.14 8.24 6.80
CA SER A 95 11.55 9.20 5.86
C SER A 95 10.06 8.99 5.64
N VAL A 96 9.62 7.73 5.50
CA VAL A 96 8.21 7.38 5.33
C VAL A 96 7.41 7.69 6.60
N ILE A 97 7.96 7.44 7.79
CA ILE A 97 7.34 7.81 9.06
C ILE A 97 7.11 9.32 9.12
N ALA A 98 8.17 10.12 8.90
CA ALA A 98 8.07 11.58 8.91
C ALA A 98 7.02 12.07 7.89
N TYR A 99 7.08 11.55 6.68
CA TYR A 99 6.17 11.91 5.59
C TYR A 99 4.72 11.57 5.86
N LEU A 100 4.41 10.36 6.35
CA LEU A 100 3.05 9.95 6.66
C LEU A 100 2.49 10.70 7.88
N ASN A 101 3.30 10.93 8.92
CA ASN A 101 2.88 11.75 10.05
C ASN A 101 2.59 13.19 9.63
N ALA A 102 3.39 13.77 8.74
CA ALA A 102 3.10 15.10 8.19
C ALA A 102 1.78 15.13 7.38
N GLN A 103 1.47 14.07 6.61
CA GLN A 103 0.17 13.96 5.93
C GLN A 103 -0.99 13.87 6.93
N ILE A 104 -0.82 13.13 8.04
CA ILE A 104 -1.79 13.08 9.13
C ILE A 104 -1.98 14.48 9.71
N GLU A 105 -0.91 15.20 10.01
CA GLU A 105 -0.96 16.60 10.48
C GLU A 105 -1.60 17.56 9.48
N ALA A 106 -1.43 17.33 8.17
CA ALA A 106 -2.09 18.10 7.12
C ALA A 106 -3.58 17.73 6.90
N GLY A 107 -4.05 16.58 7.42
CA GLY A 107 -5.48 16.25 7.44
C GLY A 107 -5.88 14.86 6.90
N ALA A 108 -4.92 13.98 6.59
CA ALA A 108 -5.19 12.58 6.30
C ALA A 108 -5.84 11.88 7.51
N GLN A 109 -6.86 11.06 7.25
CA GLN A 109 -7.67 10.37 8.27
C GLN A 109 -7.41 8.86 8.32
N ALA A 110 -6.70 8.34 7.33
CA ALA A 110 -6.11 7.01 7.30
C ALA A 110 -4.82 7.08 6.48
N VAL A 111 -3.91 6.12 6.66
CA VAL A 111 -2.69 6.04 5.86
C VAL A 111 -2.48 4.64 5.30
N MET A 112 -1.89 4.57 4.11
CA MET A 112 -1.60 3.31 3.43
C MET A 112 -0.15 3.22 2.97
N VAL A 113 0.49 2.07 3.22
CA VAL A 113 1.84 1.75 2.75
C VAL A 113 1.76 0.74 1.62
N PHE A 114 2.24 1.14 0.45
CA PHE A 114 2.25 0.34 -0.77
C PHE A 114 3.59 -0.38 -0.94
N ASP A 115 3.61 -1.69 -0.72
CA ASP A 115 4.74 -2.57 -0.97
C ASP A 115 4.56 -3.37 -2.26
N THR A 116 4.49 -2.65 -3.38
CA THR A 116 4.24 -3.22 -4.71
C THR A 116 5.26 -4.29 -5.11
N TRP A 117 6.51 -4.18 -4.65
CA TRP A 117 7.59 -5.08 -5.01
C TRP A 117 7.97 -6.09 -3.92
N GLY A 118 7.30 -6.12 -2.77
CA GLY A 118 7.59 -7.13 -1.73
C GLY A 118 7.37 -8.56 -2.21
N GLY A 119 6.36 -8.78 -3.07
CA GLY A 119 6.02 -10.08 -3.65
C GLY A 119 7.09 -10.71 -4.54
N VAL A 120 8.21 -10.03 -4.82
CA VAL A 120 9.33 -10.59 -5.59
C VAL A 120 10.43 -11.18 -4.70
N LEU A 121 10.29 -11.10 -3.38
CA LEU A 121 11.24 -11.63 -2.40
C LEU A 121 10.89 -13.07 -1.99
N SER A 122 11.91 -13.81 -1.51
CA SER A 122 11.66 -15.09 -0.83
C SER A 122 10.98 -14.83 0.52
N PRO A 123 10.30 -15.81 1.14
CA PRO A 123 9.66 -15.60 2.44
C PRO A 123 10.60 -15.13 3.56
N ARG A 124 11.85 -15.60 3.56
CA ARG A 124 12.86 -15.14 4.52
C ARG A 124 13.22 -13.68 4.27
N ASP A 125 13.57 -13.37 3.02
CA ASP A 125 14.06 -12.04 2.65
C ASP A 125 12.92 -10.99 2.72
N TYR A 126 11.67 -11.38 2.45
CA TYR A 126 10.49 -10.53 2.64
C TYR A 126 10.37 -10.05 4.09
N ARG A 127 10.50 -10.98 5.05
CA ARG A 127 10.43 -10.65 6.47
C ARG A 127 11.55 -9.69 6.88
N GLU A 128 12.77 -9.96 6.39
CA GLU A 128 13.97 -9.23 6.77
C GLU A 128 14.10 -7.83 6.13
N PHE A 129 13.82 -7.71 4.83
CA PHE A 129 14.09 -6.50 4.04
C PHE A 129 12.84 -5.69 3.69
N SER A 130 11.63 -6.24 3.83
CA SER A 130 10.39 -5.47 3.63
C SER A 130 9.56 -5.36 4.91
N LEU A 131 9.06 -6.49 5.43
CA LEU A 131 8.08 -6.50 6.52
C LEU A 131 8.60 -5.84 7.80
N LYS A 132 9.85 -6.11 8.18
CA LYS A 132 10.52 -5.48 9.33
C LYS A 132 10.41 -3.95 9.29
N TYR A 133 10.59 -3.36 8.11
CA TYR A 133 10.58 -1.91 7.94
C TYR A 133 9.16 -1.34 7.83
N MET A 134 8.20 -2.10 7.30
CA MET A 134 6.78 -1.74 7.40
C MET A 134 6.30 -1.78 8.85
N GLN A 135 6.73 -2.76 9.66
CA GLN A 135 6.43 -2.81 11.09
C GLN A 135 7.03 -1.62 11.86
N HIS A 136 8.26 -1.23 11.51
CA HIS A 136 8.88 0.00 12.03
C HIS A 136 8.03 1.24 11.71
N ILE A 137 7.55 1.36 10.47
CA ILE A 137 6.63 2.43 10.07
C ILE A 137 5.35 2.40 10.92
N VAL A 138 4.66 1.25 10.99
CA VAL A 138 3.41 1.09 11.76
C VAL A 138 3.59 1.53 13.22
N SER A 139 4.76 1.25 13.81
CA SER A 139 5.11 1.61 15.19
C SER A 139 5.42 3.10 15.37
N GLY A 140 5.84 3.79 14.30
CA GLY A 140 6.17 5.22 14.30
C GLY A 140 5.03 6.16 13.87
N ILE A 141 3.89 5.63 13.41
CA ILE A 141 2.74 6.46 12.98
C ILE A 141 1.94 6.97 14.19
N ASN A 142 1.57 8.25 14.16
CA ASN A 142 0.61 8.85 15.08
C ASN A 142 -0.77 8.22 14.89
N ARG A 143 -1.20 7.36 15.83
CA ARG A 143 -2.44 6.57 15.74
C ARG A 143 -3.72 7.32 16.11
N SER A 144 -3.62 8.60 16.47
CA SER A 144 -4.78 9.44 16.76
C SER A 144 -4.53 10.89 16.42
N LYS A 145 -5.55 11.56 15.87
CA LYS A 145 -5.57 13.01 15.65
C LYS A 145 -6.99 13.54 15.78
N ASP A 146 -7.15 14.70 16.43
CA ASP A 146 -8.45 15.37 16.63
C ASP A 146 -9.54 14.45 17.24
N GLY A 147 -9.14 13.58 18.16
CA GLY A 147 -10.04 12.61 18.81
C GLY A 147 -10.44 11.41 17.93
N GLN A 148 -9.91 11.31 16.71
CA GLN A 148 -10.13 10.19 15.80
C GLN A 148 -8.92 9.28 15.75
N ARG A 149 -9.17 7.96 15.66
CA ARG A 149 -8.12 6.97 15.39
C ARG A 149 -7.67 7.10 13.93
N ILE A 150 -6.37 6.97 13.67
CA ILE A 150 -5.81 6.92 12.31
C ILE A 150 -5.53 5.46 11.94
N PRO A 151 -6.31 4.86 11.02
CA PRO A 151 -6.05 3.51 10.54
C PRO A 151 -4.81 3.44 9.66
N VAL A 152 -4.05 2.35 9.78
CA VAL A 152 -2.89 2.04 8.94
C VAL A 152 -3.13 0.78 8.12
N THR A 153 -3.12 0.91 6.80
CA THR A 153 -3.24 -0.22 5.87
C THR A 153 -1.87 -0.59 5.29
N LEU A 154 -1.50 -1.88 5.36
CA LEU A 154 -0.34 -2.40 4.65
C LEU A 154 -0.79 -3.19 3.42
N PHE A 155 -0.12 -3.01 2.29
CA PHE A 155 -0.40 -3.79 1.08
C PHE A 155 0.87 -4.24 0.39
N THR A 156 1.15 -5.55 0.43
CA THR A 156 2.16 -6.20 -0.41
C THR A 156 1.46 -6.91 -1.56
N LYS A 157 1.68 -6.45 -2.80
CA LYS A 157 1.17 -7.16 -3.98
C LYS A 157 1.87 -8.51 -4.12
N ASN A 158 1.10 -9.54 -4.47
CA ASN A 158 1.45 -10.95 -4.49
C ASN A 158 1.97 -11.44 -3.11
N GLY A 159 1.46 -10.83 -2.02
CA GLY A 159 1.89 -11.08 -0.64
C GLY A 159 1.01 -12.05 0.13
N GLY A 160 0.03 -12.71 -0.51
CA GLY A 160 -0.99 -13.53 0.15
C GLY A 160 -0.42 -14.63 1.07
N GLN A 161 0.72 -15.21 0.74
CA GLN A 161 1.41 -16.22 1.56
C GLN A 161 2.00 -15.67 2.89
N TRP A 162 1.95 -14.36 3.12
CA TRP A 162 2.54 -13.72 4.30
C TRP A 162 1.53 -12.97 5.19
N LEU A 163 0.22 -13.11 4.92
CA LEU A 163 -0.84 -12.37 5.62
C LEU A 163 -0.77 -12.45 7.14
N GLU A 164 -0.48 -13.62 7.71
CA GLU A 164 -0.37 -13.81 9.17
C GLU A 164 0.76 -12.96 9.75
N ALA A 165 1.94 -13.01 9.11
CA ALA A 165 3.08 -12.20 9.54
C ALA A 165 2.82 -10.70 9.34
N MET A 166 2.04 -10.31 8.33
CA MET A 166 1.62 -8.93 8.12
C MET A 166 0.62 -8.46 9.19
N ALA A 167 -0.32 -9.32 9.61
CA ALA A 167 -1.29 -9.00 10.66
C ALA A 167 -0.59 -8.74 12.01
N GLU A 168 0.50 -9.45 12.30
CA GLU A 168 1.31 -9.27 13.53
C GLU A 168 2.06 -7.91 13.61
N THR A 169 2.07 -7.11 12.54
CA THR A 169 2.77 -5.81 12.52
C THR A 169 2.11 -4.73 13.38
N GLY A 170 0.84 -4.90 13.76
CA GLY A 170 0.02 -3.87 14.42
C GLY A 170 -0.67 -2.90 13.45
N CYS A 171 -0.71 -3.24 12.16
CA CYS A 171 -1.55 -2.55 11.19
C CYS A 171 -3.04 -2.86 11.45
N ASP A 172 -3.93 -2.05 10.85
CA ASP A 172 -5.38 -2.20 11.02
C ASP A 172 -6.04 -2.94 9.88
N CYS A 173 -5.40 -2.90 8.71
CA CYS A 173 -5.95 -3.45 7.49
C CYS A 173 -4.84 -3.99 6.60
N LEU A 174 -5.12 -5.10 5.93
CA LEU A 174 -4.27 -5.68 4.90
C LEU A 174 -4.93 -5.55 3.53
N GLY A 175 -4.20 -4.97 2.58
CA GLY A 175 -4.55 -5.06 1.17
C GLY A 175 -4.34 -6.48 0.65
N VAL A 176 -5.29 -6.97 -0.14
CA VAL A 176 -5.27 -8.30 -0.76
C VAL A 176 -5.50 -8.13 -2.26
N ASP A 177 -4.69 -8.81 -3.08
CA ASP A 177 -4.90 -8.87 -4.52
C ASP A 177 -5.62 -10.15 -4.97
N TRP A 178 -6.02 -10.19 -6.24
CA TRP A 178 -6.86 -11.23 -6.82
C TRP A 178 -6.23 -12.62 -6.86
N THR A 179 -4.93 -12.76 -6.55
CA THR A 179 -4.26 -14.06 -6.50
C THR A 179 -4.53 -14.82 -5.21
N THR A 180 -5.11 -14.15 -4.21
CA THR A 180 -5.46 -14.73 -2.92
C THR A 180 -6.97 -14.77 -2.79
N ASP A 181 -7.55 -15.94 -2.53
CA ASP A 181 -8.97 -16.06 -2.21
C ASP A 181 -9.31 -15.27 -0.94
N LEU A 182 -10.42 -14.55 -0.95
CA LEU A 182 -10.75 -13.61 0.13
C LEU A 182 -11.29 -14.34 1.38
N ALA A 183 -11.94 -15.49 1.21
CA ALA A 183 -12.36 -16.35 2.32
C ALA A 183 -11.13 -16.95 3.02
N ASP A 184 -10.15 -17.42 2.25
CA ASP A 184 -8.88 -17.93 2.79
C ASP A 184 -8.11 -16.83 3.54
N ALA A 185 -8.04 -15.63 2.97
CA ALA A 185 -7.42 -14.48 3.64
C ALA A 185 -8.11 -14.17 4.97
N ARG A 186 -9.45 -14.10 4.97
CA ARG A 186 -10.25 -13.84 6.18
C ARG A 186 -10.03 -14.91 7.24
N ALA A 187 -10.04 -16.18 6.86
CA ALA A 187 -9.85 -17.30 7.78
C ALA A 187 -8.44 -17.28 8.44
N ARG A 188 -7.41 -16.89 7.70
CA ARG A 188 -6.02 -16.89 8.16
C ARG A 188 -5.69 -15.75 9.12
N VAL A 189 -6.27 -14.56 8.92
CA VAL A 189 -6.01 -13.41 9.80
C VAL A 189 -7.05 -13.27 10.91
N GLY A 190 -8.22 -13.90 10.77
CA GLY A 190 -9.32 -13.82 11.73
C GLY A 190 -9.78 -12.38 11.96
N ASP A 191 -10.10 -12.04 13.21
CA ASP A 191 -10.57 -10.70 13.59
C ASP A 191 -9.41 -9.73 13.94
N GLN A 192 -8.15 -10.08 13.61
CA GLN A 192 -6.99 -9.26 13.98
C GLN A 192 -6.93 -7.96 13.18
N VAL A 193 -7.30 -8.00 11.90
CA VAL A 193 -7.19 -6.89 10.94
C VAL A 193 -8.33 -6.92 9.93
N ALA A 194 -8.72 -5.75 9.42
CA ALA A 194 -9.61 -5.66 8.27
C ALA A 194 -8.89 -6.11 6.98
N LEU A 195 -9.65 -6.46 5.95
CA LEU A 195 -9.14 -6.78 4.62
C LEU A 195 -9.64 -5.75 3.60
N GLN A 196 -8.74 -5.29 2.72
CA GLN A 196 -9.05 -4.39 1.63
C GLN A 196 -8.76 -5.05 0.27
N GLY A 197 -9.75 -5.13 -0.62
CA GLY A 197 -9.57 -5.79 -1.92
C GLY A 197 -10.82 -6.55 -2.40
N ASN A 198 -10.68 -7.49 -3.34
CA ASN A 198 -9.43 -7.92 -3.98
C ASN A 198 -9.56 -8.10 -5.51
N MET A 199 -10.54 -7.47 -6.15
CA MET A 199 -10.89 -7.73 -7.56
C MET A 199 -9.73 -7.45 -8.54
N ASP A 200 -9.57 -8.30 -9.55
CA ASP A 200 -8.63 -8.06 -10.66
C ASP A 200 -9.07 -6.82 -11.46
N PRO A 201 -8.23 -5.78 -11.63
CA PRO A 201 -8.58 -4.59 -12.40
C PRO A 201 -8.97 -4.89 -13.86
N SER A 202 -8.52 -6.03 -14.41
CA SER A 202 -8.82 -6.47 -15.78
C SER A 202 -10.28 -6.86 -15.97
N ILE A 203 -11.00 -7.18 -14.89
CA ILE A 203 -12.45 -7.44 -14.93
C ILE A 203 -13.23 -6.23 -15.46
N LEU A 204 -12.70 -5.02 -15.27
CA LEU A 204 -13.33 -3.78 -15.75
C LEU A 204 -13.33 -3.64 -17.29
N TYR A 205 -12.60 -4.51 -18.01
CA TYR A 205 -12.72 -4.61 -19.48
C TYR A 205 -13.92 -5.47 -19.93
N GLY A 206 -14.58 -6.17 -19.00
CA GLY A 206 -15.71 -7.05 -19.29
C GLY A 206 -17.04 -6.32 -19.50
N SER A 207 -18.10 -7.10 -19.72
CA SER A 207 -19.47 -6.59 -19.73
C SER A 207 -19.92 -6.15 -18.33
N ASP A 208 -20.98 -5.34 -18.26
CA ASP A 208 -21.51 -4.85 -16.99
C ASP A 208 -21.99 -6.02 -16.11
N GLU A 209 -22.59 -7.03 -16.73
CA GLU A 209 -23.00 -8.27 -16.07
C GLU A 209 -21.81 -9.01 -15.48
N ARG A 210 -20.68 -9.06 -16.19
CA ARG A 210 -19.47 -9.74 -15.68
C ARG A 210 -18.88 -9.01 -14.48
N ILE A 211 -18.82 -7.67 -14.53
CA ILE A 211 -18.35 -6.86 -13.40
C ILE A 211 -19.24 -7.07 -12.18
N ARG A 212 -20.56 -6.98 -12.36
CA ARG A 212 -21.54 -7.19 -11.28
C ARG A 212 -21.45 -8.59 -10.69
N ALA A 213 -21.30 -9.61 -11.53
CA ALA A 213 -21.13 -10.99 -11.08
C ALA A 213 -19.87 -11.15 -10.23
N GLU A 214 -18.74 -10.56 -10.65
CA GLU A 214 -17.50 -10.63 -9.89
C GLU A 214 -17.60 -9.93 -8.52
N VAL A 215 -18.28 -8.79 -8.46
CA VAL A 215 -18.56 -8.12 -7.19
C VAL A 215 -19.34 -9.02 -6.25
N ARG A 216 -20.39 -9.72 -6.73
CA ARG A 216 -21.13 -10.69 -5.92
C ARG A 216 -20.22 -11.80 -5.40
N THR A 217 -19.45 -12.42 -6.29
CA THR A 217 -18.52 -13.50 -5.93
C THR A 217 -17.57 -13.09 -4.80
N ILE A 218 -17.01 -11.88 -4.86
CA ILE A 218 -16.05 -11.40 -3.85
C ILE A 218 -16.75 -11.05 -2.53
N LEU A 219 -17.95 -10.46 -2.57
CA LEU A 219 -18.77 -10.23 -1.37
C LEU A 219 -19.17 -11.56 -0.70
N GLU A 220 -19.59 -12.55 -1.49
CA GLU A 220 -19.90 -13.91 -1.03
C GLU A 220 -18.67 -14.60 -0.42
N SER A 221 -17.49 -14.44 -1.05
CA SER A 221 -16.22 -14.98 -0.57
C SER A 221 -15.80 -14.37 0.78
N TYR A 222 -15.95 -13.05 0.96
CA TYR A 222 -15.73 -12.46 2.28
C TYR A 222 -16.80 -12.95 3.27
N GLY A 223 -18.08 -12.89 2.91
CA GLY A 223 -19.22 -13.31 3.72
C GLY A 223 -19.73 -12.26 4.70
N HIS A 224 -20.58 -12.68 5.65
CA HIS A 224 -21.24 -11.77 6.59
C HIS A 224 -20.28 -11.09 7.59
N GLY A 225 -20.60 -9.86 7.99
CA GLY A 225 -19.92 -9.13 9.06
C GLY A 225 -19.16 -7.89 8.61
N ASN A 226 -18.41 -7.30 9.53
CA ASN A 226 -17.62 -6.09 9.27
C ASN A 226 -16.15 -6.46 9.02
N GLY A 227 -15.37 -5.50 8.51
CA GLY A 227 -13.93 -5.66 8.31
C GLY A 227 -13.51 -5.85 6.85
N HIS A 228 -14.40 -5.63 5.88
CA HIS A 228 -14.07 -5.61 4.45
C HIS A 228 -14.18 -4.19 3.89
N VAL A 229 -13.12 -3.74 3.23
CA VAL A 229 -13.13 -2.55 2.36
C VAL A 229 -12.96 -3.03 0.92
N PHE A 230 -14.04 -3.06 0.15
CA PHE A 230 -13.96 -3.52 -1.23
C PHE A 230 -13.02 -2.63 -2.04
N ASN A 231 -12.08 -3.24 -2.76
CA ASN A 231 -11.17 -2.53 -3.66
C ASN A 231 -10.70 -3.45 -4.80
N LEU A 232 -10.00 -2.88 -5.77
CA LEU A 232 -9.19 -3.64 -6.72
C LEU A 232 -7.90 -4.12 -6.03
N GLY A 233 -7.34 -5.22 -6.53
CA GLY A 233 -6.01 -5.70 -6.11
C GLY A 233 -4.83 -4.93 -6.72
N HIS A 234 -5.09 -3.93 -7.56
CA HIS A 234 -4.10 -3.02 -8.13
C HIS A 234 -4.80 -1.76 -8.70
N GLY A 235 -4.02 -0.75 -9.07
CA GLY A 235 -4.56 0.46 -9.70
C GLY A 235 -5.27 0.17 -11.03
N ILE A 236 -6.33 0.94 -11.30
CA ILE A 236 -7.09 0.90 -12.55
C ILE A 236 -6.17 1.15 -13.75
N HIS A 237 -6.37 0.38 -14.82
CA HIS A 237 -5.60 0.56 -16.04
C HIS A 237 -6.10 1.78 -16.82
N GLN A 238 -5.19 2.50 -17.48
CA GLN A 238 -5.49 3.72 -18.25
C GLN A 238 -6.47 3.54 -19.41
N PHE A 239 -6.74 2.29 -19.84
CA PHE A 239 -7.63 1.97 -20.96
C PHE A 239 -9.02 1.50 -20.52
N VAL A 240 -9.29 1.45 -19.22
CA VAL A 240 -10.63 1.13 -18.71
C VAL A 240 -11.56 2.30 -18.99
N ASP A 241 -12.74 2.01 -19.54
CA ASP A 241 -13.81 2.99 -19.69
C ASP A 241 -14.29 3.45 -18.30
N PRO A 242 -14.26 4.76 -17.98
CA PRO A 242 -14.75 5.28 -16.70
C PRO A 242 -16.17 4.85 -16.34
N ALA A 243 -17.05 4.58 -17.32
CA ALA A 243 -18.40 4.07 -17.07
C ALA A 243 -18.37 2.70 -16.35
N LYS A 244 -17.37 1.86 -16.64
CA LYS A 244 -17.19 0.55 -16.01
C LYS A 244 -16.82 0.65 -14.54
N ALA A 245 -16.06 1.68 -14.16
CA ALA A 245 -15.78 1.97 -12.76
C ALA A 245 -17.05 2.33 -11.99
N LYS A 246 -17.99 3.06 -12.61
CA LYS A 246 -19.30 3.35 -12.01
C LYS A 246 -20.12 2.09 -11.78
N VAL A 247 -20.20 1.19 -12.78
CA VAL A 247 -20.90 -0.10 -12.64
C VAL A 247 -20.34 -0.91 -11.47
N PHE A 248 -19.01 -0.95 -11.35
CA PHE A 248 -18.32 -1.60 -10.24
C PHE A 248 -18.71 -0.99 -8.87
N ILE A 249 -18.61 0.33 -8.72
CA ILE A 249 -18.92 1.02 -7.45
C ILE A 249 -20.39 0.85 -7.06
N ASP A 250 -21.30 1.02 -8.02
CA ASP A 250 -22.74 0.88 -7.79
C ASP A 250 -23.07 -0.56 -7.35
N ALA A 251 -22.48 -1.57 -8.01
CA ALA A 251 -22.69 -2.97 -7.66
C ALA A 251 -22.25 -3.31 -6.23
N VAL A 252 -21.13 -2.74 -5.78
CA VAL A 252 -20.66 -2.95 -4.40
C VAL A 252 -21.68 -2.42 -3.41
N HIS A 253 -22.16 -1.18 -3.59
CA HIS A 253 -23.17 -0.59 -2.69
C HIS A 253 -24.56 -1.24 -2.80
N GLU A 254 -24.91 -1.78 -3.96
CA GLU A 254 -26.19 -2.48 -4.17
C GLU A 254 -26.22 -3.85 -3.48
N PHE A 255 -25.11 -4.60 -3.54
CA PHE A 255 -25.08 -6.00 -3.08
C PHE A 255 -24.52 -6.18 -1.67
N SER A 256 -23.62 -5.30 -1.20
CA SER A 256 -23.02 -5.46 0.13
C SER A 256 -24.01 -5.40 1.31
N PRO A 257 -25.15 -4.66 1.27
CA PRO A 257 -26.06 -4.61 2.41
C PRO A 257 -26.64 -5.96 2.86
N GLU A 258 -26.68 -6.98 1.99
CA GLU A 258 -27.13 -8.33 2.35
C GLU A 258 -26.19 -9.02 3.37
N TYR A 259 -24.93 -8.57 3.45
CA TYR A 259 -23.89 -9.15 4.31
C TYR A 259 -23.78 -8.47 5.68
N HIS A 260 -24.59 -7.44 5.96
CA HIS A 260 -24.51 -6.60 7.16
C HIS A 260 -25.80 -6.61 8.01
#